data_AF-A0A920BIX6-F1
#
_entry.id   AF-A0A920BIX6-F1
#
_cell.length_a   1.000
_cell.length_b   1.000
_cell.length_c   1.000
_cell.angle_alpha   90.00
_cell.angle_beta   90.00
_cell.angle_gamma   90.00
#
_symmetry.space_group_name_H-M   'P 1'
#
loop_
_entity.id
_entity.type
_entity.pdbx_description
1 polymer ?
#
loop_
_entity_poly.entity_id
_entity_poly.type
_entity_poly.pdbx_seq_one_letter_code
_entity_poly.pdbx_strand_id
1 'polypeptide(L)' 'MIILQGSEDAVVPPNQSELIVQALKTKGIRHSYLLFEGEGHGFRKSENIVKALESEYSFFSQIFGFEPFDDIESTLIV' A
#
# COMPACT_ATOMS: atom_id res chain seq x y z
N MET A 1 6.34 2.54 6.45
CA MET A 1 6.33 1.37 5.54
C MET A 1 5.02 1.39 4.78
N ILE A 2 5.01 1.09 3.49
CA ILE A 2 3.79 0.91 2.70
C ILE A 2 3.58 -0.59 2.44
N ILE A 3 2.35 -1.07 2.62
CA ILE A 3 1.96 -2.46 2.41
C ILE A 3 0.82 -2.47 1.39
N LEU A 4 1.00 -3.19 0.29
CA LEU A 4 0.04 -3.34 -0.81
C LEU A 4 -0.30 -4.82 -0.92
N GLN A 5 -1.55 -5.20 -0.74
CA GLN A 5 -1.98 -6.60 -0.64
C GLN A 5 -3.18 -6.87 -1.55
N GLY A 6 -3.19 -7.99 -2.27
CA GLY A 6 -4.39 -8.49 -2.95
C GLY A 6 -5.27 -9.30 -2.01
N SER A 7 -6.60 -9.12 -2.05
CA SER A 7 -7.53 -9.81 -1.15
C SER A 7 -7.69 -11.31 -1.44
N GLU A 8 -7.32 -11.77 -2.63
CA GLU A 8 -7.38 -13.16 -3.09
C GLU A 8 -5.98 -13.79 -3.24
N ASP A 9 -4.92 -13.19 -2.67
CA ASP A 9 -3.57 -13.75 -2.75
C ASP A 9 -3.49 -15.10 -2.00
N ALA A 10 -3.35 -16.19 -2.76
CA ALA A 10 -3.20 -17.53 -2.21
C ALA A 10 -1.73 -17.92 -1.92
N VAL A 11 -0.75 -17.16 -2.43
CA VAL A 11 0.69 -17.41 -2.24
C VAL A 11 1.16 -16.76 -0.94
N VAL A 12 0.79 -15.50 -0.73
CA VAL A 12 1.02 -14.74 0.50
C VAL A 12 -0.32 -14.20 1.01
N PRO A 13 -1.03 -14.95 1.86
CA PRO A 13 -2.39 -14.59 2.25
C PRO A 13 -2.48 -13.27 3.04
N PRO A 14 -3.61 -12.52 2.94
CA PRO A 14 -3.76 -11.19 3.54
C PRO A 14 -3.47 -11.13 5.04
N ASN A 15 -3.74 -12.21 5.77
CA ASN A 15 -3.46 -12.28 7.21
C ASN A 15 -1.97 -12.07 7.54
N GLN A 16 -1.04 -12.38 6.64
CA GLN A 16 0.39 -12.12 6.86
C GLN A 16 0.68 -10.61 6.82
N SER A 17 0.10 -9.89 5.85
CA SER A 17 0.19 -8.44 5.76
C SER A 17 -0.48 -7.77 6.96
N GLU A 18 -1.64 -8.27 7.40
CA GLU A 18 -2.33 -7.78 8.59
C GLU A 18 -1.49 -7.95 9.87
N LEU A 19 -0.76 -9.06 10.04
CA LEU A 19 0.15 -9.25 11.16
C LEU A 19 1.26 -8.20 11.20
N ILE A 20 1.81 -7.82 10.04
CA ILE A 20 2.81 -6.76 9.93
C ILE A 20 2.19 -5.41 10.32
N VAL A 21 1.00 -5.09 9.78
CA VAL A 21 0.27 -3.86 10.08
C VAL A 21 -0.03 -3.74 11.58
N GLN A 22 -0.51 -4.81 12.22
CA GLN A 22 -0.74 -4.80 13.67
C GLN A 22 0.56 -4.57 14.45
N ALA A 23 1.66 -5.23 14.08
CA ALA A 23 2.94 -5.03 14.73
C ALA A 23 3.47 -3.58 14.59
N LEU A 24 3.29 -2.95 13.43
CA LEU A 24 3.65 -1.55 13.19
C LEU A 24 2.78 -0.62 14.03
N LYS A 25 1.47 -0.85 14.05
CA LYS A 25 0.50 -0.10 14.85
C LYS A 25 0.81 -0.17 16.34
N THR A 26 1.05 -1.37 16.89
CA THR A 26 1.40 -1.56 18.30
C THR A 26 2.70 -0.83 18.68
N LYS A 27 3.65 -0.72 17.75
CA LYS A 27 4.92 -0.01 17.96
C LYS A 27 4.85 1.49 17.67
N GLY A 28 3.71 2.02 17.24
CA GLY A 28 3.56 3.43 16.87
C GLY A 28 4.41 3.83 15.66
N ILE A 29 4.71 2.89 14.77
CA ILE A 29 5.52 3.15 13.57
C ILE A 29 4.59 3.59 12.44
N ARG A 30 4.89 4.74 11.83
CA ARG A 30 4.10 5.28 10.72
C ARG A 30 4.08 4.35 9.51
N HIS A 31 2.89 4.03 9.00
CA HIS A 31 2.71 3.09 7.90
C HIS A 31 1.41 3.31 7.11
N SER A 32 1.34 2.68 5.94
CA SER A 32 0.16 2.67 5.07
C SER A 32 -0.16 1.22 4.71
N TYR A 33 -1.45 0.88 4.66
CA TYR A 33 -1.94 -0.42 4.23
C TYR A 33 -3.07 -0.25 3.22
N LEU A 34 -2.91 -0.84 2.05
CA LEU A 34 -3.91 -0.86 1.00
C LEU A 34 -4.20 -2.31 0.63
N LEU A 35 -5.48 -2.68 0.73
CA LEU A 35 -6.01 -3.97 0.30
C LEU A 35 -6.75 -3.78 -1.03
N PHE A 36 -6.35 -4.52 -2.05
CA PHE A 36 -6.90 -4.45 -3.40
C PHE A 36 -7.87 -5.60 -3.61
N GLU A 37 -9.15 -5.27 -3.76
CA GLU A 37 -10.22 -6.27 -3.84
C GLU A 37 -10.24 -7.03 -5.17
N GLY A 38 -10.33 -8.37 -5.07
CA GLY A 38 -10.33 -9.27 -6.21
C GLY A 38 -8.99 -9.32 -6.95
N GLU A 39 -7.89 -9.06 -6.25
CA GLU A 39 -6.51 -9.25 -6.73
C GLU A 39 -5.84 -10.40 -5.99
N GLY A 40 -5.04 -11.19 -6.71
CA GLY A 40 -4.25 -12.30 -6.16
C GLY A 40 -2.78 -11.94 -5.92
N HIS A 41 -1.89 -12.93 -6.11
CA HIS A 41 -0.45 -12.69 -6.07
C HIS A 41 0.01 -11.90 -7.30
N GLY A 42 0.32 -10.62 -7.08
CA GLY A 42 0.60 -9.65 -8.14
C GLY A 42 -0.67 -9.08 -8.76
N PHE A 43 -0.72 -7.76 -8.91
CA PHE A 43 -1.89 -7.05 -9.43
C PHE A 43 -2.03 -7.21 -10.94
N ARG A 44 -3.26 -7.43 -11.42
CA ARG A 44 -3.57 -7.60 -12.85
C ARG A 44 -4.52 -6.57 -13.41
N LYS A 45 -5.46 -6.04 -12.61
CA LYS A 45 -6.36 -4.99 -13.09
C LYS A 45 -5.57 -3.71 -13.25
N SER A 46 -5.70 -3.08 -14.42
CA SER A 46 -4.96 -1.86 -14.77
C SER A 46 -5.13 -0.76 -13.72
N GLU A 47 -6.35 -0.58 -13.23
CA GLU A 47 -6.71 0.40 -12.22
C GLU A 47 -5.99 0.16 -10.89
N ASN A 48 -5.80 -1.10 -10.50
CA ASN A 48 -5.10 -1.46 -9.26
C ASN A 48 -3.59 -1.32 -9.41
N ILE A 49 -3.04 -1.63 -10.59
CA ILE A 49 -1.62 -1.40 -10.88
C ILE A 49 -1.30 0.10 -10.82
N VAL A 50 -2.11 0.94 -11.47
CA VAL A 50 -1.96 2.40 -11.42
C VAL A 50 -2.07 2.89 -9.99
N LYS A 51 -3.14 2.50 -9.27
CA LYS A 51 -3.35 2.92 -7.88
C LYS A 51 -2.20 2.50 -6.96
N ALA A 52 -1.67 1.29 -7.12
CA ALA A 52 -0.51 0.80 -6.36
C ALA A 52 0.73 1.69 -6.58
N LEU A 53 1.05 2.00 -7.83
CA LEU A 53 2.19 2.85 -8.19
C LEU A 53 2.02 4.30 -7.71
N GLU A 54 0.83 4.89 -7.90
CA GLU A 54 0.53 6.24 -7.42
C GLU A 54 0.59 6.31 -5.90
N SER A 55 0.07 5.30 -5.20
CA SER A 55 0.13 5.26 -3.74
C SER A 55 1.55 5.11 -3.22
N GLU A 56 2.38 4.31 -3.87
CA GLU A 56 3.80 4.21 -3.57
C GLU A 56 4.54 5.53 -3.83
N TYR A 57 4.28 6.18 -4.98
CA TYR A 57 4.87 7.47 -5.32
C TYR A 57 4.49 8.56 -4.31
N SER A 58 3.21 8.63 -3.95
CA SER A 58 2.69 9.53 -2.91
C SER A 58 3.30 9.26 -1.54
N PHE A 59 3.48 7.99 -1.16
CA PHE A 59 4.13 7.63 0.09
C PHE A 59 5.57 8.12 0.13
N PHE A 60 6.35 7.90 -0.93
CA PHE A 60 7.73 8.36 -1.00
C PHE A 60 7.85 9.88 -1.04
N SER A 61 6.95 10.58 -1.74
CA SER A 61 6.96 12.04 -1.79
C SER A 61 6.77 12.65 -0.40
N GLN A 62 5.84 12.12 0.40
CA GLN A 62 5.60 12.55 1.77
C GLN A 62 6.78 12.21 2.71
N ILE A 63 7.42 11.05 2.54
CA ILE A 63 8.54 10.63 3.40
C ILE A 63 9.83 11.39 3.07
N PHE A 64 10.11 11.64 1.79
CA PHE A 64 11.32 12.31 1.34
C PHE A 64 11.17 13.83 1.16
N GLY A 65 9.96 14.37 1.28
CA GLY A 65 9.70 15.80 1.28
C GLY A 65 9.83 16.46 -0.08
N PHE A 66 9.36 15.79 -1.15
CA PHE A 66 9.28 16.37 -2.49
C PHE A 66 7.82 16.43 -2.97
N GLU A 67 7.56 17.31 -3.92
CA GLU A 67 6.25 17.43 -4.57
C GLU A 67 6.19 16.47 -5.77
N PRO A 68 5.17 15.59 -5.85
CA PRO A 68 4.93 14.79 -7.05
C PRO A 68 4.75 15.68 -8.28
N PHE A 69 5.26 15.25 -9.44
CA PHE A 69 5.03 15.98 -10.69
C PHE A 69 3.59 15.85 -11.19
N ASP A 70 3.02 14.65 -11.07
CA ASP A 70 1.65 14.35 -11.45
C ASP A 70 0.67 14.69 -10.31
N ASP A 71 -0.56 15.06 -10.66
CA ASP A 71 -1.65 15.25 -9.69
C ASP A 71 -2.18 13.87 -9.25
N ILE A 72 -1.64 13.38 -8.14
CA ILE A 72 -1.96 12.06 -7.58
C ILE A 72 -2.59 12.17 -6.19
N GLU A 73 -3.48 11.23 -5.87
CA GLU A 73 -4.12 11.19 -4.57
C GLU A 73 -3.11 10.93 -3.44
N SER A 74 -3.22 11.72 -2.36
CA SER A 74 -2.35 11.55 -1.19
C SER A 74 -2.63 10.24 -0.45
N THR A 75 -1.61 9.40 -0.30
CA THR A 75 -1.72 8.15 0.45
C THR A 75 -1.71 8.43 1.95
N LEU A 76 -2.72 7.90 2.64
CA LEU A 76 -2.82 8.03 4.10
C LEU A 76 -1.68 7.27 4.79
N ILE A 77 -0.90 7.98 5.61
CA ILE A 77 0.10 7.42 6.52
C ILE A 77 -0.45 7.52 7.93
N VAL A 78 -0.70 6.36 8.55
CA VAL A 78 -1.22 6.21 9.93
C VAL A 78 -0.07 6.05 10.90
#